data_AF-J4GSU2-F1
#
_entry.id   AF-J4GSU2-F1
#
_cell.length_a   1.000
_cell.length_b   1.000
_cell.length_c   1.000
_cell.angle_alpha   90.00
_cell.angle_beta   90.00
_cell.angle_gamma   90.00
#
_symmetry.space_group_name_H-M   'P 1'
#
loop_
_entity.id
_entity.type
_entity.pdbx_description
1 polymer ?
#
loop_
_entity_poly.entity_id
_entity_poly.type
_entity_poly.pdbx_seq_one_letter_code
_entity_poly.pdbx_strand_id
1 'polypeptide(L)'
;MAESLTLVVLCSRRGYGANSFGGAQQASNGMPPLSMAPEYNILAAIVQWVEQGIAPSSLYAVYWNHNNVTDGVGFVRPLCQFPKSLRYNGGNQSTPEGFTCV
;
A
#
# COMPACT_ATOMS: atom_id res chain seq x y z
N MET A 1 21.69 10.41 -5.69
CA MET A 1 20.44 11.19 -5.66
C MET A 1 19.42 10.34 -4.94
N ALA A 2 19.19 10.62 -3.65
CA ALA A 2 18.21 9.89 -2.84
C ALA A 2 16.94 10.74 -2.82
N GLU A 3 15.95 10.38 -3.64
CA GLU A 3 14.63 10.97 -3.53
C GLU A 3 13.98 10.44 -2.25
N SER A 4 13.67 11.36 -1.33
CA SER A 4 13.13 11.05 -0.01
C SER A 4 11.73 10.43 -0.15
N LEU A 5 11.61 9.14 0.18
CA LEU A 5 10.33 8.45 0.29
C LEU A 5 9.65 8.88 1.59
N THR A 6 8.96 10.03 1.58
CA THR A 6 8.17 10.48 2.73
C THR A 6 6.88 9.67 2.79
N LEU A 7 6.88 8.59 3.58
CA LEU A 7 5.70 7.75 3.82
C LEU A 7 4.96 8.26 5.07
N VAL A 8 3.81 8.92 4.88
CA VAL A 8 2.93 9.29 6.00
C VAL A 8 2.14 8.04 6.40
N VAL A 9 2.66 7.28 7.36
CA VAL A 9 2.02 6.07 7.90
C VAL A 9 1.16 6.45 9.12
N LEU A 10 -0.17 6.41 8.99
CA LEU A 10 -1.03 6.34 10.18
C LEU A 10 -0.84 4.99 10.87
N CYS A 11 -0.98 4.97 12.21
CA CYS A 11 -0.80 3.80 13.09
C CYS A 11 -1.11 2.45 12.40
N SER A 12 -0.06 1.67 12.12
CA SER A 12 -0.08 0.49 11.23
C SER A 12 -0.92 -0.69 11.71
N ARG A 13 -1.61 -0.56 12.85
CA ARG A 13 -2.32 -1.66 13.53
C ARG A 13 -3.81 -1.71 13.20
N ARG A 14 -4.46 -0.56 13.00
CA ARG A 14 -5.91 -0.47 12.77
C ARG A 14 -6.27 0.82 12.02
N GLY A 15 -7.06 0.68 10.97
CA GLY A 15 -7.65 1.78 10.23
C GLY A 15 -8.64 1.26 9.19
N TYR A 16 -9.69 2.00 8.90
CA TYR A 16 -10.70 1.61 7.89
C TYR A 16 -10.29 1.98 6.45
N GLY A 17 -9.06 2.45 6.27
CA GLY A 17 -8.45 2.69 4.96
C GLY A 17 -7.68 1.46 4.46
N ALA A 18 -7.22 1.54 3.21
CA ALA A 18 -6.26 0.60 2.66
C ALA A 18 -4.93 0.73 3.41
N ASN A 19 -4.76 -0.10 4.44
CA ASN A 19 -3.69 0.03 5.42
C ASN A 19 -2.65 -1.07 5.30
N SER A 20 -2.92 -2.17 4.58
CA SER A 20 -2.04 -3.34 4.51
C SER A 20 -1.14 -3.25 3.28
N PHE A 21 0.11 -2.84 3.48
CA PHE A 21 1.12 -2.63 2.42
C PHE A 21 2.46 -3.30 2.73
N GLY A 22 2.48 -4.24 3.68
CA GLY A 22 3.69 -4.96 4.10
C GLY A 22 4.47 -4.27 5.22
N GLY A 23 3.81 -3.39 5.98
CA GLY A 23 4.36 -2.78 7.18
C GLY A 23 4.62 -3.79 8.31
N ALA A 24 5.38 -3.34 9.31
CA ALA A 24 5.75 -4.18 10.45
C ALA A 24 4.50 -4.75 11.15
N GLN A 25 4.58 -6.04 11.49
CA GLN A 25 3.54 -6.82 12.20
C GLN A 25 2.18 -6.93 11.48
N GLN A 26 2.02 -6.44 10.26
CA GLN A 26 0.74 -6.53 9.56
C GLN A 26 0.36 -7.99 9.25
N ALA A 27 1.29 -8.77 8.71
CA ALA A 27 1.09 -10.19 8.43
C ALA A 27 0.80 -11.00 9.71
N SER A 28 1.55 -10.79 10.79
CA SER A 28 1.34 -11.50 12.06
C SER A 28 0.02 -11.14 12.75
N ASN A 29 -0.56 -9.98 12.42
CA ASN A 29 -1.86 -9.52 12.92
C ASN A 29 -3.03 -9.90 11.99
N GLY A 30 -2.83 -10.78 11.00
CA GLY A 30 -3.89 -11.23 10.10
C GLY A 30 -4.23 -10.25 8.96
N MET A 31 -3.34 -9.29 8.68
CA MET A 31 -3.48 -8.30 7.62
C MET A 31 -2.24 -8.26 6.72
N PRO A 32 -1.87 -9.37 6.05
CA PRO A 32 -0.70 -9.38 5.18
C PRO A 32 -0.85 -8.38 4.02
N PRO A 33 0.25 -7.99 3.35
CA PRO A 33 0.15 -7.34 2.05
C PRO A 33 -0.60 -8.24 1.07
N LEU A 34 -1.15 -7.66 0.00
CA LEU A 34 -1.91 -8.42 -0.99
C LEU A 34 -1.06 -9.51 -1.67
N SER A 35 0.24 -9.27 -1.80
CA SER A 35 1.22 -10.27 -2.23
C SER A 35 2.62 -9.91 -1.71
N MET A 36 3.60 -10.78 -1.94
CA MET A 36 5.02 -10.50 -1.64
C MET A 36 5.72 -9.70 -2.75
N ALA A 37 5.01 -9.31 -3.81
CA ALA A 37 5.59 -8.51 -4.87
C ALA A 37 5.91 -7.08 -4.38
N PRO A 38 6.98 -6.43 -4.89
CA PRO A 38 7.38 -5.08 -4.50
C PRO A 38 6.25 -4.05 -4.55
N GLU A 39 5.31 -4.18 -5.48
CA GLU A 39 4.20 -3.26 -5.67
C GLU A 39 3.17 -3.33 -4.54
N TYR A 40 3.14 -4.40 -3.74
CA TYR A 40 2.20 -4.60 -2.63
C TYR A 40 2.87 -4.70 -1.26
N ASN A 41 4.20 -4.84 -1.23
CA ASN A 41 4.97 -5.05 -0.02
C ASN A 41 6.16 -4.08 0.03
N ILE A 42 6.07 -3.09 0.93
CA ILE A 42 7.11 -2.06 1.11
C ILE A 42 8.47 -2.66 1.46
N LEU A 43 8.53 -3.76 2.22
CA LEU A 43 9.80 -4.39 2.55
C LEU A 43 10.47 -4.95 1.29
N ALA A 44 9.69 -5.63 0.44
CA ALA A 44 10.19 -6.14 -0.83
C ALA A 44 10.63 -5.00 -1.77
N ALA A 45 9.86 -3.89 -1.81
CA ALA A 45 10.22 -2.69 -2.57
C ALA A 45 11.54 -2.06 -2.11
N ILE A 46 11.75 -1.95 -0.80
CA ILE A 46 13.00 -1.37 -0.26
C ILE A 46 14.19 -2.29 -0.56
N VAL A 47 14.03 -3.61 -0.41
CA VAL A 47 15.08 -4.59 -0.77
C VAL A 47 15.44 -4.44 -2.25
N GLN A 48 14.43 -4.42 -3.13
CA GLN A 48 14.63 -4.23 -4.56
C GLN A 48 15.34 -2.90 -4.88
N TRP A 49 14.98 -1.82 -4.20
CA TRP A 49 15.61 -0.53 -4.39
C TRP A 49 17.08 -0.54 -3.99
N VAL A 50 17.40 -1.08 -2.82
CA VAL A 50 18.77 -1.10 -2.29
C VAL A 50 19.66 -2.06 -3.07
N GLU A 51 19.15 -3.26 -3.40
CA GLU A 51 19.96 -4.32 -4.01
C GLU A 51 20.03 -4.24 -5.54
N GLN A 52 18.99 -3.71 -6.20
CA GLN A 52 18.88 -3.68 -7.66
C GLN A 52 18.86 -2.26 -8.23
N GLY A 53 18.82 -1.24 -7.38
CA GLY A 53 18.74 0.16 -7.81
C GLY A 53 17.38 0.55 -8.40
N ILE A 54 16.35 -0.28 -8.26
CA ILE A 54 15.01 -0.04 -8.81
C ILE A 54 14.12 0.58 -7.73
N ALA A 55 13.94 1.90 -7.79
CA ALA A 55 13.06 2.60 -6.87
C ALA A 55 11.58 2.26 -7.15
N PRO A 56 10.73 2.12 -6.12
CA PRO A 56 9.32 1.85 -6.32
C PRO A 56 8.60 3.04 -6.96
N SER A 57 8.01 2.83 -8.13
CA SER A 57 7.19 3.84 -8.82
C SER A 57 5.76 3.92 -8.27
N SER A 58 5.27 2.83 -7.68
CA SER A 58 3.93 2.69 -7.16
C SER A 58 3.92 1.66 -6.03
N LEU A 59 3.11 1.90 -5.01
CA LEU A 59 2.86 0.96 -3.93
C LEU A 59 1.35 0.90 -3.71
N TYR A 60 0.79 -0.29 -3.56
CA TYR A 60 -0.62 -0.51 -3.36
C TYR A 60 -0.85 -1.09 -1.97
N ALA A 61 -1.84 -0.52 -1.27
CA ALA A 61 -2.32 -1.03 0.00
C ALA A 61 -3.68 -1.69 -0.19
N VAL A 62 -3.93 -2.75 0.58
CA VAL A 62 -5.24 -3.40 0.65
C VAL A 62 -5.92 -3.09 1.98
N TYR A 63 -7.24 -2.92 1.94
CA TYR A 63 -8.11 -3.02 3.09
C TYR A 63 -8.72 -4.42 3.11
N TRP A 64 -8.46 -5.17 4.18
CA TRP A 64 -9.15 -6.42 4.47
C TRP A 64 -10.44 -6.15 5.24
N ASN A 65 -11.54 -6.79 4.86
CA ASN A 65 -12.81 -6.63 5.58
C ASN A 65 -12.60 -6.96 7.07
N HIS A 66 -13.16 -6.12 7.94
CA HIS A 66 -12.96 -6.20 9.40
C HIS A 66 -11.49 -6.26 9.87
N ASN A 67 -10.54 -5.79 9.05
CA ASN A 67 -9.10 -5.94 9.31
C ASN A 67 -8.65 -7.41 9.46
N ASN A 68 -9.26 -8.32 8.71
CA ASN A 68 -8.94 -9.75 8.73
C ASN A 68 -8.86 -10.33 7.31
N VAL A 69 -7.73 -10.92 6.96
CA VAL A 69 -7.50 -11.55 5.65
C VAL A 69 -8.54 -12.63 5.31
N THR A 70 -9.07 -13.34 6.32
CA THR A 70 -10.06 -14.40 6.09
C THR A 70 -11.40 -13.86 5.61
N ASP A 71 -11.67 -12.57 5.83
CA ASP A 71 -12.92 -11.91 5.46
C ASP A 71 -12.86 -11.31 4.04
N GLY A 72 -11.73 -11.53 3.35
CA GLY A 72 -11.52 -11.12 1.97
C GLY A 72 -11.18 -9.65 1.79
N VAL A 73 -10.85 -9.31 0.54
CA VAL A 73 -10.48 -7.96 0.13
C VAL A 73 -11.73 -7.07 0.13
N GLY A 74 -11.68 -5.94 0.85
CA GLY A 74 -12.69 -4.89 0.74
C GLY A 74 -12.40 -3.93 -0.43
N PHE A 75 -11.21 -3.35 -0.44
CA PHE A 75 -10.75 -2.50 -1.54
C PHE A 75 -9.23 -2.32 -1.56
N VAL A 76 -8.70 -1.88 -2.71
CA VAL A 76 -7.27 -1.60 -2.90
C VAL A 76 -7.08 -0.13 -3.30
N ARG A 77 -6.02 0.51 -2.80
CA ARG A 77 -5.65 1.89 -3.16
C ARG A 77 -4.17 2.01 -3.51
N PRO A 78 -3.81 2.84 -4.50
CA PRO A 78 -2.44 3.29 -4.63
C PRO A 78 -2.09 4.23 -3.47
N LEU A 79 -0.88 4.06 -2.92
CA LEU A 79 -0.26 4.98 -1.99
C LEU A 79 0.52 6.02 -2.79
N CYS A 80 0.22 7.28 -2.55
CA CYS A 80 0.83 8.38 -3.28
C CYS A 80 2.12 8.84 -2.61
N GLN A 81 3.20 8.90 -3.39
CA GLN A 81 4.44 9.52 -2.94
C GLN A 81 4.20 11.03 -2.74
N PHE A 82 4.53 11.53 -1.56
CA PHE A 82 4.50 12.95 -1.27
C PHE A 82 5.32 13.74 -2.33
N PRO A 83 4.82 14.88 -2.84
CA PRO A 83 3.66 15.66 -2.39
C PRO A 83 2.32 15.29 -3.03
N LYS A 84 2.28 14.25 -3.86
CA LYS A 84 1.05 13.86 -4.55
C LYS A 84 -0.01 13.39 -3.56
N SER A 85 -1.26 13.68 -3.87
CA SER A 85 -2.42 13.27 -3.08
C SER A 85 -3.30 12.32 -3.89
N LEU A 86 -3.98 11.41 -3.18
CA LEU A 86 -4.90 10.46 -3.79
C LEU A 86 -6.18 11.18 -4.22
N ARG A 87 -6.56 11.09 -5.49
CA ARG A 87 -7.80 11.66 -6.04
C ARG A 87 -8.64 10.56 -6.68
N TYR A 88 -9.91 10.50 -6.31
CA TYR A 88 -10.90 9.66 -6.97
C TYR A 88 -11.21 10.22 -8.36
N ASN A 89 -11.12 9.39 -9.40
CA ASN A 89 -11.34 9.78 -10.80
C ASN A 89 -12.67 9.24 -11.38
N GLY A 90 -13.42 8.44 -10.61
CA GLY A 90 -14.66 7.78 -11.04
C GLY A 90 -14.53 6.25 -11.11
N GLY A 91 -15.57 5.56 -11.59
CA GLY A 91 -15.53 4.10 -11.77
C GLY A 91 -15.80 3.30 -10.49
N ASN A 92 -15.14 2.14 -10.36
CA ASN A 92 -15.34 1.23 -9.23
C ASN A 92 -14.53 1.70 -8.01
N GLN A 93 -15.22 2.04 -6.93
CA GLN A 93 -14.58 2.47 -5.69
C GLN A 93 -13.78 1.36 -5.02
N SER A 94 -13.99 0.08 -5.31
CA SER A 94 -13.20 -1.00 -4.69
C SER A 94 -11.86 -1.25 -5.37
N THR A 95 -11.67 -0.76 -6.60
CA THR A 95 -10.49 -1.07 -7.41
C THR A 95 -9.53 0.13 -7.49
N PRO A 96 -8.22 -0.12 -7.69
CA PRO A 96 -7.23 0.96 -7.69
C PRO A 96 -7.34 1.87 -8.92
N GLU A 97 -7.94 1.42 -10.02
CA GLU A 97 -8.08 2.19 -11.28
C GLU A 97 -9.00 3.41 -11.12
N GLY A 98 -9.90 3.36 -10.13
CA GLY A 98 -10.77 4.48 -9.75
C GLY A 98 -10.03 5.63 -9.06
N PHE A 99 -8.70 5.53 -8.88
CA PHE A 99 -7.91 6.50 -8.16
C PHE A 99 -6.62 6.84 -8.90
N THR A 100 -6.18 8.09 -8.77
CA THR A 100 -4.91 8.56 -9.31
C THR A 100 -4.20 9.44 -8.29
N CYS A 101 -2.87 9.39 -8.29
CA CYS A 101 -2.04 10.31 -7.52
C CYS A 101 -1.80 11.58 -8.35
N VAL A 102 -2.20 12.74 -7.82
CA VAL A 102 -2.06 14.06 -8.47
C VAL A 102 -1.36 15.07 -7.60
#